data_AF-A0A7W8EK73-F1
#
_entry.id   AF-A0A7W8EK73-F1
#
_cell.length_a   1.000
_cell.length_b   1.000
_cell.length_c   1.000
_cell.angle_alpha   90.00
_cell.angle_beta   90.00
_cell.angle_gamma   90.00
#
_symmetry.space_group_name_H-M   'P 1'
#
loop_
_entity.id
_entity.type
_entity.pdbx_description
1 polymer ?
#
loop_
_entity_poly.entity_id
_entity_poly.type
_entity_poly.pdbx_seq_one_letter_code
_entity_poly.pdbx_strand_id
1 'polypeptide(L)'
;MKYALLLYGNATDWASATPEQIQEGIARHGAYIEMLKGRGAYLEGEELGAPGEAVCLRRGEGEVLRTDGPFVETVEHLGGYYLIEAKDLDEAIELATACPEAIVEVRPVVEYSG
;
A
#
# COMPACT_ATOMS: atom_id res chain seq x y z
N MET A 1 -4.16 -3.82 -17.65
CA MET A 1 -2.76 -3.62 -17.21
C MET A 1 -2.74 -3.51 -15.71
N LYS A 2 -1.71 -4.04 -15.05
CA LYS A 2 -1.63 -4.03 -13.59
C LYS A 2 -0.91 -2.79 -13.06
N TYR A 3 -1.46 -2.22 -11.99
CA TYR A 3 -0.87 -1.11 -11.26
C TYR A 3 -0.85 -1.42 -9.76
N ALA A 4 0.27 -1.11 -9.11
CA ALA A 4 0.38 -1.10 -7.67
C ALA A 4 0.02 0.31 -7.16
N LEU A 5 -0.91 0.37 -6.22
CA LEU A 5 -1.16 1.55 -5.40
C LEU A 5 -0.42 1.35 -4.09
N LEU A 6 0.57 2.18 -3.80
CA LEU A 6 1.35 2.12 -2.56
C LEU A 6 0.84 3.19 -1.60
N LEU A 7 0.42 2.76 -0.41
CA LEU A 7 -0.30 3.58 0.55
C LEU A 7 0.68 4.08 1.60
N TYR A 8 0.94 5.38 1.59
CA TYR A 8 1.85 6.01 2.54
C TYR A 8 1.06 6.78 3.60
N GLY A 9 1.38 6.52 4.86
CA GLY A 9 0.75 7.16 6.00
C GLY A 9 1.68 7.22 7.20
N ASN A 10 1.33 8.04 8.18
CA ASN A 10 2.09 8.12 9.42
C ASN A 10 1.68 6.96 10.35
N ALA A 11 2.60 6.04 10.63
CA ALA A 11 2.35 4.91 11.52
C ALA A 11 1.98 5.35 12.95
N THR A 12 2.38 6.55 13.37
CA THR A 12 2.01 7.14 14.66
C THR A 12 0.53 7.47 14.75
N ASP A 13 -0.09 7.82 13.63
CA ASP A 13 -1.52 8.17 13.59
C ASP A 13 -2.37 6.94 13.90
N TRP A 14 -2.00 5.77 13.36
CA TRP A 14 -2.65 4.50 13.65
C TRP A 14 -2.35 3.98 15.05
N ALA A 15 -1.10 4.07 15.50
CA ALA A 15 -0.70 3.62 16.84
C ALA A 15 -1.38 4.42 17.98
N SER A 16 -1.79 5.66 17.70
CA SER A 16 -2.48 6.53 18.65
C SER A 16 -3.99 6.69 18.38
N ALA A 17 -4.51 5.99 17.36
CA ALA A 17 -5.92 6.06 16.99
C ALA A 17 -6.83 5.45 18.07
N THR A 18 -8.00 6.06 18.28
CA THR A 18 -9.04 5.46 19.11
C THR A 18 -9.70 4.27 18.38
N PRO A 19 -10.37 3.35 19.10
CA PRO A 19 -11.10 2.26 18.47
C PRO A 19 -12.11 2.73 17.42
N GLU A 20 -12.75 3.89 17.63
CA GLU A 20 -13.67 4.49 16.68
C GLU A 20 -12.96 4.95 15.40
N GLN A 21 -11.79 5.59 15.52
CA GLN A 21 -10.98 6.02 14.38
C GLN A 21 -10.47 4.83 13.57
N ILE A 22 -10.06 3.76 14.25
CA ILE A 22 -9.68 2.49 13.61
C ILE A 22 -10.87 1.91 12.84
N GLN A 23 -12.04 1.84 13.48
CA GLN A 23 -13.25 1.31 12.85
C GLN A 23 -13.69 2.14 11.63
N GLU A 24 -13.56 3.47 11.71
CA GLU A 24 -13.83 4.37 10.59
C GLU A 24 -12.83 4.14 9.45
N GLY A 25 -11.53 4.01 9.76
CA GLY A 25 -10.50 3.66 8.77
C GLY A 25 -10.82 2.35 8.05
N ILE A 26 -11.10 1.29 8.80
CA ILE A 26 -11.49 -0.02 8.25
C ILE A 26 -12.73 0.11 7.35
N ALA A 27 -13.75 0.87 7.77
CA ALA A 27 -14.95 1.07 6.97
C ALA A 27 -14.66 1.83 5.66
N ARG A 28 -13.79 2.85 5.68
CA ARG A 28 -13.37 3.60 4.49
C ARG A 28 -12.62 2.71 3.50
N HIS A 29 -11.67 1.89 3.97
CA HIS A 29 -10.98 0.91 3.13
C HIS A 29 -11.93 -0.16 2.58
N GLY A 30 -12.86 -0.66 3.39
CA GLY A 30 -13.88 -1.60 2.95
C GLY A 30 -14.74 -1.03 1.81
N ALA A 31 -15.22 0.21 1.95
CA ALA A 31 -15.99 0.88 0.89
C ALA A 31 -15.17 1.08 -0.39
N TYR A 32 -13.89 1.42 -0.26
CA TYR A 32 -12.98 1.57 -1.39
C TYR A 32 -12.79 0.25 -2.15
N ILE A 33 -12.53 -0.84 -1.43
CA ILE A 33 -12.37 -2.18 -2.02
C ILE A 33 -13.65 -2.61 -2.75
N GLU A 34 -14.83 -2.38 -2.16
CA GLU A 34 -16.10 -2.72 -2.82
C GLU A 34 -16.35 -1.88 -4.08
N MET A 35 -15.93 -0.61 -4.09
CA MET A 35 -15.95 0.23 -5.29
C MET A 35 -15.03 -0.32 -6.39
N LEU A 36 -13.79 -0.70 -6.04
CA LEU A 36 -12.86 -1.31 -6.99
C LEU A 36 -13.39 -2.64 -7.55
N LYS A 37 -13.96 -3.51 -6.70
CA LYS A 37 -14.59 -4.77 -7.12
C LYS A 37 -15.78 -4.53 -8.04
N GLY A 38 -16.65 -3.55 -7.70
CA GLY A 38 -17.79 -3.18 -8.52
C GLY A 38 -17.40 -2.70 -9.92
N ARG A 39 -16.18 -2.17 -10.08
CA ARG A 39 -15.58 -1.80 -11.37
C ARG A 39 -14.77 -2.92 -12.04
N GLY A 40 -14.65 -4.09 -11.41
CA GLY A 40 -13.80 -5.17 -11.90
C GLY A 40 -12.30 -4.84 -11.86
N ALA A 41 -11.89 -3.84 -11.08
CA ALA A 41 -10.52 -3.34 -11.03
C ALA A 41 -9.70 -3.94 -9.88
N TYR A 42 -10.33 -4.53 -8.86
CA TYR A 42 -9.63 -5.08 -7.70
C TYR A 42 -8.98 -6.44 -8.01
N LEU A 43 -7.67 -6.57 -7.80
CA LEU A 43 -6.97 -7.87 -7.86
C LEU A 43 -6.65 -8.39 -6.46
N GLU A 44 -5.93 -7.60 -5.66
CA GLU A 44 -5.57 -7.92 -4.27
C GLU A 44 -5.17 -6.66 -3.51
N GLY A 45 -4.95 -6.79 -2.21
CA GLY A 45 -4.39 -5.73 -1.37
C GLY A 45 -4.43 -6.11 0.10
N GLU A 46 -3.47 -5.58 0.84
CA GLU A 46 -3.26 -5.90 2.25
C GLU A 46 -2.75 -4.68 3.02
N GLU A 47 -3.11 -4.61 4.29
CA GLU A 47 -2.46 -3.77 5.28
C GLU A 47 -1.14 -4.42 5.70
N LEU A 48 -0.10 -3.61 5.88
CA LEU A 48 1.20 -4.05 6.37
C LEU A 48 1.32 -3.78 7.87
N GLY A 49 2.06 -4.64 8.56
CA GLY A 49 2.36 -4.46 9.99
C GLY A 49 3.14 -3.17 10.26
N ALA A 50 3.28 -2.84 11.55
CA ALA A 50 3.97 -1.63 11.97
C ALA A 50 5.41 -1.56 11.41
N PRO A 51 5.95 -0.37 11.09
CA PRO A 51 7.30 -0.24 10.54
C PRO A 51 8.39 -0.92 11.39
N GLY A 52 8.22 -0.95 12.71
CA GLY A 52 9.14 -1.62 13.64
C GLY A 52 9.16 -3.15 13.55
N GLU A 53 8.16 -3.77 12.90
CA GLU A 53 8.12 -5.22 12.64
C GLU A 53 8.84 -5.59 11.34
N ALA A 54 9.17 -4.60 10.50
CA ALA A 54 9.87 -4.84 9.26
C ALA A 54 11.29 -5.35 9.51
N VAL A 55 11.80 -6.14 8.56
CA VAL A 55 13.18 -6.59 8.52
C VAL A 55 13.72 -6.36 7.12
N CYS A 56 14.81 -5.62 7.01
CA CYS A 56 15.47 -5.36 5.75
C CYS A 56 16.69 -6.26 5.56
N LEU A 57 16.83 -6.78 4.35
CA LEU A 57 17.98 -7.58 3.93
C LEU A 57 18.76 -6.82 2.85
N ARG A 58 20.05 -6.61 3.06
CA ARG A 58 20.96 -5.98 2.08
C ARG A 58 22.03 -7.00 1.67
N ARG A 59 22.16 -7.25 0.37
CA ARG A 59 23.21 -8.12 -0.18
C ARG A 59 24.49 -7.31 -0.45
N GLY A 60 25.63 -7.82 -0.01
CA GLY A 60 26.99 -7.31 -0.26
C GLY A 60 27.86 -8.33 -0.98
N GLU A 61 29.19 -8.13 -0.99
CA GLU A 61 30.21 -9.00 -1.62
C GLU A 61 30.26 -10.42 -1.01
N GLY A 62 29.22 -11.22 -1.24
CA GLY A 62 29.09 -12.59 -0.73
C GLY A 62 28.38 -12.71 0.63
N GLU A 63 27.89 -11.61 1.20
CA GLU A 63 27.18 -11.61 2.48
C GLU A 63 25.76 -11.02 2.39
N VAL A 64 24.91 -11.36 3.37
CA VAL A 64 23.58 -10.79 3.55
C VAL A 64 23.52 -10.13 4.92
N LEU A 65 23.42 -8.81 4.93
CA LEU A 65 23.22 -8.01 6.13
C LEU A 65 21.73 -7.91 6.43
N ARG A 66 21.36 -8.14 7.69
CA ARG A 66 20.00 -7.97 8.20
C ARG A 66 19.95 -6.74 9.11
N THR A 67 18.97 -5.88 8.90
CA THR A 67 18.66 -4.74 9.77
C THR A 67 17.18 -4.79 10.16
N ASP A 68 16.86 -4.59 11.43
CA ASP A 68 15.48 -4.46 11.87
C ASP A 68 14.96 -3.06 11.52
N GLY A 69 13.67 -2.95 11.22
CA GLY A 69 13.02 -1.74 10.72
C GLY A 69 12.92 -1.65 9.19
N PRO A 70 12.23 -0.61 8.67
CA PRO A 70 12.04 -0.40 7.25
C PRO A 70 13.34 0.07 6.58
N PHE A 71 13.41 -0.04 5.24
CA PHE A 71 14.61 0.37 4.50
C PHE A 71 14.80 1.89 4.50
N VAL A 72 13.68 2.62 4.40
CA VAL A 72 13.67 4.08 4.45
C VAL A 72 13.03 4.50 5.77
N GLU A 73 13.78 5.25 6.56
CA GLU A 73 13.30 5.90 7.77
C GLU A 73 12.69 7.25 7.39
N THR A 74 11.38 7.26 7.15
CA THR A 74 10.59 8.45 6.82
C THR A 74 9.51 8.66 7.87
N VAL A 75 8.94 9.87 7.92
CA VAL A 75 7.76 10.13 8.77
C VAL A 75 6.54 9.36 8.24
N GLU A 76 6.45 9.23 6.92
CA GLU A 76 5.38 8.49 6.24
C GLU A 76 5.92 7.14 5.78
N HIS A 77 5.35 6.07 6.30
CA HIS A 77 5.76 4.70 6.01
C HIS A 77 4.77 4.06 5.02
N LEU A 78 5.25 3.05 4.30
CA LEU A 78 4.39 2.20 3.48
C LEU A 78 3.53 1.33 4.40
N GLY A 79 2.25 1.67 4.54
CA GLY A 79 1.30 1.01 5.44
C GLY A 79 0.43 -0.05 4.75
N GLY A 80 0.39 -0.07 3.42
CA GLY A 80 -0.43 -1.00 2.67
C GLY A 80 -0.17 -0.94 1.18
N TYR A 81 -0.77 -1.88 0.46
CA TYR A 81 -0.80 -1.83 -1.00
C TYR A 81 -2.14 -2.32 -1.55
N TYR A 82 -2.50 -1.84 -2.75
CA TYR A 82 -3.48 -2.50 -3.61
C TYR A 82 -2.83 -2.85 -4.95
N LEU A 83 -3.14 -4.03 -5.47
CA LEU A 83 -2.92 -4.36 -6.86
C LEU A 83 -4.25 -4.23 -7.60
N ILE A 84 -4.26 -3.41 -8.64
CA ILE A 84 -5.45 -3.16 -9.44
C ILE A 84 -5.20 -3.44 -10.91
N GLU A 85 -6.27 -3.75 -11.64
CA GLU A 85 -6.31 -3.75 -13.08
C GLU A 85 -6.97 -2.47 -13.59
N ALA A 86 -6.30 -1.81 -14.53
CA ALA A 86 -6.79 -0.64 -15.24
C ALA A 86 -6.39 -0.72 -16.72
N LYS A 87 -7.13 -0.02 -17.57
CA LYS A 87 -6.84 0.07 -19.01
C LYS A 87 -5.52 0.79 -19.28
N ASP A 88 -5.27 1.88 -18.56
CA ASP A 88 -4.12 2.77 -18.71
C ASP A 88 -3.81 3.51 -17.40
N LEU A 89 -2.76 4.34 -17.40
CA LEU A 89 -2.33 5.07 -16.21
C LEU A 89 -3.38 6.10 -15.76
N ASP A 90 -4.13 6.68 -16.70
CA ASP A 90 -5.15 7.67 -16.39
C ASP A 90 -6.31 7.02 -15.63
N GLU A 91 -6.78 5.84 -16.05
CA GLU A 91 -7.78 5.09 -15.28
C GLU A 91 -7.23 4.62 -13.92
N ALA A 92 -5.95 4.21 -13.84
CA ALA A 92 -5.35 3.85 -12.55
C ALA A 92 -5.30 5.04 -11.58
N ILE A 93 -4.97 6.24 -12.08
CA ILE A 93 -5.00 7.47 -11.28
C ILE A 93 -6.44 7.79 -10.85
N GLU A 94 -7.42 7.68 -11.76
CA GLU A 94 -8.84 7.89 -11.44
C GLU A 94 -9.29 6.99 -10.28
N LEU A 95 -9.00 5.69 -10.38
CA LEU A 95 -9.29 4.71 -9.33
C LEU A 95 -8.54 5.01 -8.02
N ALA A 96 -7.31 5.52 -8.09
CA ALA A 96 -6.52 5.88 -6.92
C ALA A 96 -7.07 7.13 -6.20
N THR A 97 -7.73 8.06 -6.89
CA THR A 97 -8.29 9.28 -6.26
C THR A 97 -9.37 9.00 -5.21
N ALA A 98 -10.01 7.84 -5.28
CA ALA A 98 -11.01 7.40 -4.30
C ALA A 98 -10.41 6.64 -3.11
N CYS A 99 -9.09 6.40 -3.10
CA CYS A 99 -8.39 5.75 -1.99
C CYS A 99 -8.47 6.64 -0.74
N PRO A 100 -8.71 6.06 0.46
CA PRO A 100 -8.89 6.84 1.68
C PRO A 100 -7.57 7.41 2.27
N GLU A 101 -6.42 7.03 1.72
CA GLU A 101 -5.10 7.46 2.18
C GLU A 101 -4.69 8.81 1.60
N ALA A 102 -3.93 9.57 2.39
CA ALA A 102 -3.50 10.91 2.01
C ALA A 102 -2.49 10.89 0.83
N ILE A 103 -1.63 9.88 0.79
CA ILE A 103 -0.60 9.73 -0.23
C ILE A 103 -0.68 8.34 -0.83
N VAL A 104 -0.90 8.29 -2.14
CA VAL A 104 -0.94 7.06 -2.93
C VAL A 104 0.04 7.18 -4.10
N GLU A 105 1.07 6.34 -4.11
CA GLU A 105 1.95 6.22 -5.28
C GLU A 105 1.37 5.19 -6.26
N VAL A 106 1.07 5.63 -7.48
CA VAL A 106 0.56 4.78 -8.57
C VAL A 106 1.73 4.30 -9.43
N ARG A 107 2.04 3.00 -9.41
CA ARG A 107 3.14 2.42 -10.19
C ARG A 107 2.64 1.36 -11.17
N PRO A 108 3.00 1.43 -12.46
CA PRO A 108 2.78 0.31 -13.39
C PRO A 108 3.57 -0.92 -12.94
N VAL A 109 2.94 -2.10 -13.00
CA VAL A 109 3.60 -3.38 -12.78
C VAL A 109 4.14 -3.90 -14.12
N VAL A 110 5.41 -4.32 -14.12
CA VAL A 110 6.01 -4.97 -15.30
C VAL A 110 5.62 -6.44 -15.28
N GLU A 111 4.82 -6.86 -16.26
CA GLU A 111 4.41 -8.25 -16.43
C GLU A 111 5.40 -8.97 -17.36
N TYR A 112 6.09 -9.98 -16.84
CA TYR A 112 6.90 -10.88 -17.67
C TYR A 112 6.06 -12.12 -18.01
N SER A 113 5.87 -12.39 -19.29
CA SER A 113 5.42 -13.71 -19.74
C SER A 113 6.51 -14.72 -19.41
N GLY A 114 6.23 -15.64 -18.49
CA GLY A 114 7.08 -16.80 -18.23
C GLY A 114 7.10 -17.79 -19.39
#